data_AF-A0A7X7JRF1-F1
#
_entry.id   AF-A0A7X7JRF1-F1
#
_cell.length_a   1.000
_cell.length_b   1.000
_cell.length_c   1.000
_cell.angle_alpha   90.00
_cell.angle_beta   90.00
_cell.angle_gamma   90.00
#
_symmetry.space_group_name_H-M   'P 1'
#
loop_
_entity.id
_entity.type
_entity.pdbx_description
1 polymer ?
#
loop_
_entity_poly.entity_id
_entity_poly.type
_entity_poly.pdbx_seq_one_letter_code
_entity_poly.pdbx_strand_id
1 'polypeptide(L)'
;MKSDKVKRLLQGVHSVEFAIAGFGLVVTNIMMFIQVINRYWLHLPLLGIGDLTFYCFIIFMSIAAIVATWRESHVAVDALRDQFLKHRPRGLKIHSIAVSAVALVVFAIFLPRVISFMQGAIEYPKWATLVRWFNLSWLHLIWGVCMLLVFLHLI
;
A
#
# COMPACT_ATOMS: atom_id res chain seq x y z
N MET A 1 -4.91 27.21 26.28
CA MET A 1 -5.77 26.13 26.81
C MET A 1 -6.65 25.54 25.69
N LYS A 2 -6.05 24.99 24.62
CA LYS A 2 -6.79 24.30 23.53
C LYS A 2 -7.04 22.85 23.95
N SER A 3 -8.12 22.70 24.71
CA SER A 3 -9.04 21.55 24.84
C SER A 3 -8.45 20.14 24.84
N ASP A 4 -8.27 19.56 26.03
CA ASP A 4 -8.03 18.11 26.23
C ASP A 4 -9.10 17.22 25.58
N LYS A 5 -10.29 17.76 25.33
CA LYS A 5 -11.35 17.07 24.57
C LYS A 5 -11.00 16.89 23.10
N VAL A 6 -10.33 17.86 22.48
CA VAL A 6 -9.88 17.77 21.09
C VAL A 6 -8.76 16.74 20.95
N LYS A 7 -7.83 16.69 21.91
CA LYS A 7 -6.79 15.65 21.95
C LYS A 7 -7.38 14.24 22.10
N ARG A 8 -8.36 14.05 23.00
CA ARG A 8 -9.04 12.75 23.16
C ARG A 8 -9.84 12.33 21.93
N LEU A 9 -10.52 13.27 21.26
CA LEU A 9 -11.22 12.99 20.00
C LEU A 9 -10.25 12.60 18.89
N LEU A 10 -9.17 13.35 18.69
CA LEU A 10 -8.11 13.02 17.73
C LEU A 10 -7.49 11.65 18.01
N GLN A 11 -7.26 11.33 19.28
CA GLN A 11 -6.69 10.04 19.69
C GLN A 11 -7.65 8.88 19.47
N GLY A 12 -8.95 9.10 19.66
CA GLY A 12 -10.01 8.13 19.33
C GLY A 12 -10.13 7.88 17.83
N VAL A 13 -10.17 8.94 17.03
CA VAL A 13 -10.17 8.85 15.55
C VAL A 13 -8.94 8.08 15.06
N HIS A 14 -7.76 8.38 15.60
CA HIS A 14 -6.51 7.69 15.25
C HIS A 14 -6.54 6.19 15.59
N SER A 15 -7.08 5.80 16.76
CA SER A 15 -7.19 4.39 17.10
C SER A 15 -8.11 3.63 16.14
N VAL A 16 -9.17 4.29 15.67
CA VAL A 16 -10.11 3.73 14.69
C VAL A 16 -9.45 3.62 13.32
N GLU A 17 -8.77 4.67 12.84
CA GLU A 17 -8.03 4.65 11.57
C GLU A 17 -6.97 3.53 11.55
N PHE A 18 -6.24 3.35 12.65
CA PHE A 18 -5.26 2.27 12.76
C PHE A 18 -5.91 0.88 12.72
N ALA A 19 -7.03 0.70 13.42
CA ALA A 19 -7.77 -0.56 13.39
C ALA A 19 -8.33 -0.86 11.99
N ILE A 20 -8.86 0.17 11.30
CA ILE A 20 -9.36 0.06 9.93
C ILE A 20 -8.24 -0.26 8.95
N ALA A 21 -7.08 0.42 9.06
CA ALA A 21 -5.92 0.14 8.23
C ALA A 21 -5.40 -1.29 8.44
N GLY A 22 -5.26 -1.73 9.71
CA GLY A 22 -4.82 -3.07 10.06
C GLY A 22 -5.78 -4.15 9.56
N PHE A 23 -7.08 -3.98 9.81
CA PHE A 23 -8.12 -4.87 9.30
C PHE A 23 -8.12 -4.91 7.76
N GLY A 24 -8.03 -3.74 7.14
CA GLY A 24 -7.97 -3.58 5.69
C GLY A 24 -6.79 -4.31 5.05
N LEU A 25 -5.61 -4.26 5.67
CA LEU A 25 -4.43 -5.00 5.23
C LEU A 25 -4.64 -6.51 5.31
N VAL A 26 -5.23 -7.00 6.41
CA VAL A 26 -5.53 -8.44 6.56
C VAL A 26 -6.53 -8.89 5.50
N VAL A 27 -7.63 -8.14 5.31
CA VAL A 27 -8.66 -8.45 4.31
C VAL A 27 -8.08 -8.46 2.91
N THR A 28 -7.34 -7.42 2.52
CA THR A 28 -6.76 -7.32 1.17
C THR A 28 -5.75 -8.43 0.91
N ASN A 29 -4.95 -8.82 1.91
CA ASN A 29 -4.02 -9.93 1.78
C ASN A 29 -4.74 -11.28 1.60
N ILE A 30 -5.79 -11.55 2.37
CA ILE A 30 -6.62 -12.76 2.21
C ILE A 30 -7.25 -12.79 0.81
N MET A 31 -7.79 -11.66 0.35
CA MET A 31 -8.42 -11.57 -0.97
C MET A 31 -7.41 -11.75 -2.11
N MET A 32 -6.21 -11.18 -2.00
CA MET A 32 -5.12 -11.44 -2.96
C MET A 32 -4.71 -12.90 -2.96
N PHE A 33 -4.59 -13.52 -1.79
CA PHE A 33 -4.24 -14.93 -1.68
C PHE A 33 -5.28 -15.83 -2.37
N ILE A 34 -6.57 -15.57 -2.12
CA ILE A 34 -7.67 -16.25 -2.81
C ILE A 34 -7.57 -16.05 -4.33
N GLN A 35 -7.25 -14.85 -4.81
CA GLN A 35 -7.06 -14.60 -6.24
C GLN A 35 -5.88 -15.37 -6.84
N VAL A 36 -4.76 -15.45 -6.12
CA VAL A 36 -3.58 -16.20 -6.57
C VAL A 36 -3.95 -17.69 -6.69
N ILE A 37 -4.57 -18.27 -5.66
CA ILE A 37 -5.06 -19.66 -5.73
C ILE A 37 -6.05 -19.83 -6.88
N ASN A 38 -7.01 -18.91 -7.01
CA ASN A 38 -8.01 -19.01 -8.06
C ASN A 38 -7.37 -18.93 -9.46
N ARG A 39 -6.41 -18.03 -9.66
CA ARG A 39 -5.77 -17.80 -10.96
C ARG A 39 -4.86 -18.93 -11.38
N TYR A 40 -4.11 -19.52 -10.45
CA TYR A 40 -3.10 -20.52 -10.78
C TYR A 40 -3.57 -21.96 -10.60
N TRP A 41 -4.51 -22.23 -9.69
CA TRP A 41 -4.92 -23.60 -9.34
C TRP A 41 -6.36 -23.87 -9.77
N LEU A 42 -7.32 -23.08 -9.28
CA LEU A 42 -8.75 -23.42 -9.45
C LEU A 42 -9.33 -23.02 -10.82
N HIS A 43 -8.78 -21.98 -11.46
CA HIS A 43 -9.23 -21.43 -12.73
C HIS A 43 -10.75 -21.16 -12.80
N LEU A 44 -11.39 -20.86 -11.66
CA LEU A 44 -12.83 -20.62 -11.64
C LEU A 44 -13.14 -19.24 -12.26
N PRO A 45 -14.23 -19.12 -13.04
CA PRO A 45 -14.69 -17.86 -13.63
C PRO A 45 -15.35 -16.97 -12.56
N LEU A 46 -14.59 -16.57 -11.54
CA LEU A 46 -15.04 -15.65 -10.50
C LEU A 46 -15.04 -14.22 -11.07
N LEU A 47 -16.12 -13.89 -11.78
CA LEU A 47 -16.39 -12.54 -12.27
C LEU A 47 -16.52 -11.57 -11.08
N GLY A 48 -15.84 -10.42 -11.15
CA GLY A 48 -15.93 -9.37 -10.13
C GLY A 48 -15.03 -9.54 -8.91
N ILE A 49 -14.50 -10.74 -8.61
CA ILE A 49 -13.57 -10.88 -7.46
C ILE A 49 -12.26 -10.13 -7.70
N GLY A 50 -11.84 -10.05 -8.98
CA GLY A 50 -10.76 -9.21 -9.49
C GLY A 50 -10.90 -7.76 -9.04
N ASP A 51 -12.01 -7.17 -9.47
CA ASP A 51 -12.35 -5.77 -9.27
C ASP A 51 -12.58 -5.46 -7.80
N LEU A 52 -13.24 -6.35 -7.06
CA LEU A 52 -13.51 -6.17 -5.63
C LEU A 52 -12.21 -6.10 -4.82
N THR A 53 -11.29 -7.04 -5.03
CA THR A 53 -9.99 -7.00 -4.35
C THR A 53 -9.24 -5.72 -4.69
N PHE A 54 -9.31 -5.26 -5.93
CA PHE A 54 -8.63 -4.04 -6.34
C PHE A 54 -9.24 -2.79 -5.68
N TYR A 55 -10.57 -2.70 -5.58
CA TYR A 55 -11.24 -1.62 -4.86
C TYR A 55 -10.91 -1.62 -3.36
N CYS A 56 -10.99 -2.78 -2.72
CA CYS A 56 -10.61 -2.92 -1.32
C CYS A 56 -9.13 -2.55 -1.12
N PHE A 57 -8.25 -3.03 -2.00
CA PHE A 57 -6.82 -2.73 -1.94
C PHE A 57 -6.57 -1.23 -1.98
N ILE A 58 -7.16 -0.52 -2.94
CA ILE A 58 -6.93 0.92 -3.09
C ILE A 58 -7.41 1.67 -1.85
N ILE A 59 -8.64 1.42 -1.39
CA ILE A 59 -9.22 2.13 -0.24
C ILE A 59 -8.36 1.89 1.01
N PHE A 60 -8.07 0.64 1.33
CA PHE A 60 -7.34 0.30 2.54
C PHE A 60 -5.87 0.71 2.48
N MET A 61 -5.22 0.63 1.32
CA MET A 61 -3.83 1.08 1.17
C MET A 61 -3.72 2.60 1.22
N SER A 62 -4.71 3.35 0.73
CA SER A 62 -4.74 4.81 0.91
C SER A 62 -4.89 5.19 2.39
N ILE A 63 -5.77 4.52 3.14
CA ILE A 63 -5.90 4.73 4.59
C ILE A 63 -4.60 4.34 5.31
N ALA A 64 -4.00 3.21 4.95
CA ALA A 64 -2.72 2.78 5.51
C ALA A 64 -1.59 3.77 5.22
N ALA A 65 -1.55 4.36 4.02
CA ALA A 65 -0.57 5.38 3.67
C ALA A 65 -0.73 6.65 4.53
N ILE A 66 -1.96 7.09 4.80
CA ILE A 66 -2.24 8.22 5.71
C ILE A 66 -1.75 7.90 7.13
N VAL A 67 -2.06 6.70 7.63
CA VAL A 67 -1.60 6.27 8.97
C VAL A 67 -0.08 6.17 9.04
N ALA A 68 0.57 5.71 7.96
CA ALA A 68 2.02 5.55 7.90
C ALA A 68 2.76 6.90 7.83
N THR A 69 2.29 7.85 7.02
CA THR A 69 2.90 9.19 6.94
C THR A 69 2.73 9.96 8.25
N TRP A 70 1.61 9.78 8.94
CA TRP A 70 1.34 10.49 10.19
C TRP A 70 2.14 9.94 11.38
N ARG A 71 2.51 8.65 11.37
CA ARG A 71 3.36 8.05 12.41
C ARG A 71 4.86 8.21 12.17
N GLU A 72 5.29 8.85 11.08
CA GLU A 72 6.69 9.04 10.66
C GLU A 72 7.54 7.76 10.74
N SER A 73 6.91 6.58 10.68
CA SER A 73 7.57 5.32 11.05
C SER A 73 6.79 4.11 10.52
N HIS A 74 7.52 3.20 9.87
CA HIS A 74 7.09 1.83 9.73
C HIS A 74 7.21 1.18 11.10
N VAL A 75 6.20 1.37 11.95
CA VAL A 75 6.22 1.04 13.40
C VAL A 75 6.84 -0.32 13.72
N ALA A 76 6.64 -1.34 12.88
CA ALA A 76 7.25 -2.65 13.08
C ALA A 76 8.75 -2.71 12.75
N VAL A 77 9.18 -2.09 11.64
CA VAL A 77 10.59 -2.07 11.21
C VAL A 77 11.40 -1.14 12.09
N ASP A 78 10.84 0.01 12.48
CA ASP A 78 11.49 0.95 13.37
C ASP A 78 11.52 0.44 14.82
N ALA A 79 10.49 -0.26 15.30
CA ALA A 79 10.55 -0.92 16.61
C ALA A 79 11.61 -2.02 16.66
N LEU A 80 11.75 -2.82 15.60
CA LEU A 80 12.82 -3.82 15.47
C LEU A 80 14.21 -3.16 15.43
N ARG A 81 14.37 -2.11 14.60
CA ARG A 81 15.59 -1.30 14.52
C ARG A 81 15.93 -0.72 15.89
N ASP A 82 14.98 -0.14 16.59
CA ASP A 82 15.18 0.50 17.88
C ASP A 82 15.43 -0.51 18.99
N GLN A 83 14.84 -1.71 18.93
CA GLN A 83 15.10 -2.76 19.92
C GLN A 83 16.54 -3.30 19.81
N PHE A 84 17.08 -3.45 18.60
CA PHE A 84 18.41 -4.03 18.38
C PHE A 84 19.55 -2.99 18.27
N LEU A 85 19.26 -1.76 17.84
CA LEU A 85 20.29 -0.76 17.51
C LEU A 85 20.22 0.54 18.34
N LYS A 86 19.36 0.64 19.35
CA LYS A 86 19.16 1.84 20.19
C LYS A 86 20.45 2.54 20.67
N HIS A 87 21.49 1.76 20.96
CA HIS A 87 22.74 2.25 21.56
C HIS A 87 23.90 2.35 20.56
N ARG A 88 23.68 2.10 19.26
CA ARG A 88 24.75 2.09 18.24
C ARG A 88 24.45 3.09 17.10
N PRO A 89 24.92 4.35 17.20
CA PRO A 89 24.63 5.39 16.21
C PRO A 89 25.16 5.06 14.80
N ARG A 90 26.25 4.29 14.69
CA ARG A 90 26.76 3.80 13.39
C ARG A 90 25.85 2.73 12.78
N GLY A 91 25.31 1.83 13.60
CA GLY A 91 24.41 0.77 13.13
C GLY A 91 23.07 1.31 12.66
N LEU A 92 22.55 2.36 13.31
CA LEU A 92 21.33 3.06 12.88
C LEU A 92 21.48 3.68 11.48
N LYS A 93 22.66 4.26 11.16
CA LYS A 93 22.95 4.81 9.83
C LYS A 93 23.07 3.71 8.77
N ILE A 94 23.77 2.62 9.07
CA ILE A 94 23.92 1.48 8.16
C ILE A 94 22.56 0.86 7.84
N HIS A 95 21.71 0.67 8.86
CA HIS A 95 20.35 0.16 8.66
C HIS A 95 19.52 1.07 7.74
N SER A 96 19.57 2.39 7.95
CA SER A 96 18.87 3.35 7.10
C SER A 96 19.33 3.25 5.64
N ILE A 97 20.64 3.20 5.40
CA ILE A 97 21.21 3.07 4.05
C ILE A 97 20.82 1.73 3.43
N ALA A 98 20.88 0.64 4.20
CA ALA A 98 20.49 -0.69 3.73
C ALA A 98 19.02 -0.75 3.32
N VAL A 99 18.11 -0.19 4.15
CA VAL A 99 16.67 -0.13 3.83
C VAL A 99 16.42 0.71 2.57
N SER A 100 17.06 1.89 2.46
CA SER A 100 16.95 2.72 1.25
C SER A 100 17.48 2.00 0.01
N ALA A 101 18.61 1.29 0.12
CA ALA A 101 19.17 0.52 -0.98
C ALA A 101 18.26 -0.65 -1.40
N VAL A 102 17.71 -1.39 -0.44
CA VAL A 102 16.73 -2.46 -0.72
C VAL A 102 15.49 -1.89 -1.38
N ALA A 103 14.95 -0.78 -0.86
CA ALA A 103 13.80 -0.11 -1.45
C ALA A 103 14.09 0.30 -2.91
N LEU A 104 15.25 0.92 -3.17
CA LEU A 104 15.65 1.32 -4.52
C LEU A 104 15.73 0.12 -5.48
N VAL A 105 16.35 -0.99 -5.04
CA VAL A 105 16.46 -2.23 -5.83
C VAL A 105 15.09 -2.83 -6.13
N VAL A 106 14.22 -2.92 -5.11
CA VAL A 106 12.85 -3.43 -5.28
C VAL A 106 12.10 -2.56 -6.28
N PHE A 107 12.12 -1.24 -6.10
CA PHE A 107 11.47 -0.33 -7.05
C PHE A 107 12.04 -0.48 -8.46
N ALA A 108 13.37 -0.54 -8.63
CA ALA A 108 13.99 -0.71 -9.94
C ALA A 108 13.53 -1.99 -10.67
N ILE A 109 13.31 -3.10 -9.94
CA ILE A 109 12.82 -4.36 -10.50
C ILE A 109 11.34 -4.25 -10.89
N PHE A 110 10.52 -3.60 -10.06
CA PHE A 110 9.06 -3.55 -10.27
C PHE A 110 8.62 -2.41 -11.19
N LEU A 111 9.41 -1.33 -11.34
CA LEU A 111 9.06 -0.16 -12.15
C LEU A 111 8.74 -0.50 -13.61
N PRO A 112 9.52 -1.34 -14.32
CA PRO A 112 9.20 -1.71 -15.69
C PRO A 112 7.85 -2.43 -15.79
N ARG A 113 7.52 -3.25 -14.79
CA ARG A 113 6.23 -3.95 -14.72
C ARG A 113 5.09 -2.97 -14.49
N VAL A 114 5.27 -1.96 -13.64
CA VAL A 114 4.29 -0.89 -13.43
C VAL A 114 4.07 -0.10 -14.73
N ILE A 115 5.12 0.27 -15.45
CA ILE A 115 5.02 1.02 -16.71
C ILE A 115 4.30 0.19 -17.78
N SER A 116 4.66 -1.09 -17.95
CA SER A 116 3.96 -1.99 -18.88
C SER A 116 2.48 -2.16 -18.50
N PHE A 117 2.18 -2.22 -17.21
CA PHE A 117 0.81 -2.28 -16.72
C PHE A 117 0.02 -0.99 -17.01
N MET A 118 0.64 0.18 -16.85
CA MET A 118 0.04 1.48 -17.22
C MET A 118 -0.22 1.58 -18.72
N GLN A 119 0.75 1.17 -19.55
CA GLN A 119 0.59 1.15 -21.01
C GLN A 119 -0.59 0.25 -21.41
N GLY A 120 -0.68 -0.95 -20.83
CA GLY A 120 -1.81 -1.85 -21.06
C GLY A 120 -3.16 -1.26 -20.60
N ALA A 121 -3.17 -0.45 -19.55
CA ALA A 121 -4.38 0.23 -19.09
C ALA A 121 -4.86 1.34 -20.05
N ILE A 122 -3.94 2.00 -20.76
CA ILE A 122 -4.24 3.02 -21.79
C ILE A 122 -4.73 2.35 -23.07
N GLU A 123 -4.02 1.32 -23.53
CA GLU A 123 -4.32 0.64 -24.80
C GLU A 123 -5.62 -0.18 -24.71
N TYR A 124 -5.86 -0.83 -23.57
CA TYR A 124 -7.02 -1.67 -23.33
C TYR A 124 -7.82 -1.17 -22.12
N PRO A 125 -8.68 -0.14 -22.28
CA PRO A 125 -9.48 0.38 -21.18
C PRO A 125 -10.44 -0.69 -20.65
N LYS A 126 -10.27 -1.05 -19.37
CA LYS A 126 -11.11 -2.05 -18.72
C LYS A 126 -12.20 -1.38 -17.89
N TRP A 127 -13.43 -1.75 -18.17
CA TRP A 127 -14.59 -1.36 -17.38
C TRP A 127 -14.84 -2.39 -16.30
N ALA A 128 -15.23 -1.94 -15.12
CA ALA A 128 -15.49 -2.85 -14.03
C ALA A 128 -16.71 -3.70 -14.29
N THR A 129 -16.59 -4.97 -13.93
CA THR A 129 -17.66 -5.95 -13.97
C THR A 129 -18.69 -5.68 -12.87
N LEU A 130 -18.24 -5.16 -11.70
CA LEU A 130 -19.11 -4.80 -10.58
C LEU A 130 -19.78 -3.44 -10.75
N VAL A 131 -19.02 -2.41 -11.14
CA VAL A 131 -19.52 -1.04 -11.32
C VAL A 131 -19.39 -0.67 -12.79
N ARG A 132 -20.42 -0.96 -13.57
CA ARG A 132 -20.36 -0.93 -15.05
C ARG A 132 -20.02 0.45 -15.64
N TRP A 133 -20.30 1.53 -14.92
CA TRP A 133 -19.95 2.90 -15.33
C TRP A 133 -18.55 3.33 -14.88
N PHE A 134 -17.82 2.50 -14.14
CA PHE A 134 -16.52 2.81 -13.60
C PHE A 134 -15.41 2.18 -14.43
N ASN A 135 -14.52 3.02 -14.96
CA ASN A 135 -13.37 2.58 -15.72
C ASN A 135 -12.19 2.32 -14.77
N LEU A 136 -11.83 1.04 -14.61
CA LEU A 136 -10.74 0.56 -13.75
C LEU A 136 -9.37 1.03 -14.22
N SER A 137 -9.18 1.30 -15.52
CA SER A 137 -7.90 1.78 -16.03
C SER A 137 -7.48 3.10 -15.41
N TRP A 138 -8.43 3.97 -15.01
CA TRP A 138 -8.09 5.20 -14.29
C TRP A 138 -7.42 4.94 -12.95
N LEU A 139 -7.93 3.97 -12.18
CA LEU A 139 -7.32 3.60 -10.90
C LEU A 139 -5.94 2.99 -11.11
N HIS A 140 -5.76 2.12 -12.11
CA HIS A 140 -4.46 1.57 -12.47
C HIS A 140 -3.45 2.67 -12.80
N LEU A 141 -3.87 3.68 -13.57
CA LEU A 141 -3.01 4.79 -13.96
C LEU A 141 -2.63 5.68 -12.79
N ILE A 142 -3.61 6.07 -11.94
CA ILE A 142 -3.34 6.89 -10.76
C ILE A 142 -2.33 6.20 -9.84
N TRP A 143 -2.52 4.91 -9.56
CA TRP A 143 -1.58 4.15 -8.74
C TRP A 143 -0.21 3.99 -9.38
N GLY A 144 -0.15 3.78 -10.70
CA GLY A 144 1.10 3.75 -11.43
C GLY A 144 1.88 5.06 -11.34
N VAL A 145 1.19 6.20 -11.46
CA VAL A 145 1.78 7.53 -11.25
C VAL A 145 2.25 7.71 -9.82
N CYS A 146 1.47 7.31 -8.82
CA CYS A 146 1.90 7.36 -7.42
C CYS A 146 3.20 6.57 -7.18
N MET A 147 3.32 5.37 -7.76
CA MET A 147 4.55 4.57 -7.67
C MET A 147 5.76 5.25 -8.32
N LEU A 148 5.57 5.92 -9.48
CA LEU A 148 6.61 6.71 -10.12
C LEU A 148 7.04 7.89 -9.25
N LEU A 149 6.09 8.60 -8.63
CA LEU A 149 6.38 9.71 -7.72
C LEU A 149 7.14 9.26 -6.48
N VAL A 150 6.77 8.11 -5.89
CA VAL A 150 7.49 7.53 -4.75
C VAL A 150 8.92 7.17 -5.14
N PHE A 151 9.13 6.58 -6.32
CA PHE A 151 10.47 6.28 -6.81
C PHE A 151 11.31 7.54 -7.02
N LEU A 152 10.73 8.59 -7.62
CA LEU A 152 11.41 9.89 -7.79
C LEU A 152 11.74 10.56 -6.45
N HIS A 153 10.92 10.37 -5.43
CA HIS A 153 11.21 10.88 -4.09
C HIS A 153 12.33 10.10 -3.37
N LEU A 154 12.58 8.85 -3.77
CA LEU A 154 13.58 7.98 -3.16
C LEU A 154 14.99 8.19 -3.74
N ILE A 155 15.09 8.75 -4.96
CA ILE A 155 16.34 9.13 -5.64
C ILE A 155 16.83 10.48 -5.13
#